data_AF-A0A3L7TAF7-F1
#
_entry.id   AF-A0A3L7TAF7-F1
#
_cell.length_a   1.000
_cell.length_b   1.000
_cell.length_c   1.000
_cell.angle_alpha   90.00
_cell.angle_beta   90.00
_cell.angle_gamma   90.00
#
_symmetry.space_group_name_H-M   'P 1'
#
loop_
_entity.id
_entity.type
_entity.pdbx_description
1 polymer ?
#
loop_
_entity_poly.entity_id
_entity_poly.type
_entity_poly.pdbx_seq_one_letter_code
_entity_poly.pdbx_strand_id
1 'polypeptide(L)'
;HAFTALPPTIGEPATLTISAIGDLDLATEFLIVKLDGVNVGTVFSALGSASDCPSAPNRAQLNISTKTYAALAADGAITVRIESSAGVNAAQCGNGSLVFQLELPELYQDCNGNGRNDSCDIGVNPALDCNSNGVLDSCETGGSVEDCNGNGLIDTCEIAVAPTLDCDGSGLIDTCEIAADPALDCNVNGVLDSCDLSGSSATLDCDGDGLIDTCEIAADPALDCNLNGALDSCDLSGGAQDKDADARLDACEVARGDFDLDDAVGAADLAQLLDLWGLQNPPYGDLNGDGVISAADLAMLLDRWGPLY
;
A
#
# COMPACT_ATOMS: atom_id res chain seq x y z
N HIS A 1 -44.42 17.26 13.25
CA HIS A 1 -43.49 17.67 12.16
C HIS A 1 -42.76 16.42 11.69
N ALA A 2 -42.23 16.37 10.48
CA ALA A 2 -41.42 15.23 10.04
C ALA A 2 -40.19 15.75 9.29
N PHE A 3 -39.04 15.19 9.62
CA PHE A 3 -37.84 15.28 8.80
C PHE A 3 -37.91 14.17 7.75
N THR A 4 -37.51 14.46 6.51
CA THR A 4 -37.58 13.53 5.38
C THR A 4 -36.28 13.54 4.60
N ALA A 5 -36.07 12.55 3.73
CA ALA A 5 -34.83 12.38 2.98
C ALA A 5 -33.61 12.24 3.91
N LEU A 6 -33.81 11.53 5.02
CA LEU A 6 -32.77 11.24 5.97
C LEU A 6 -31.94 10.02 5.54
N PRO A 7 -30.62 10.01 5.76
CA PRO A 7 -29.81 8.82 5.58
C PRO A 7 -30.23 7.73 6.58
N PRO A 8 -30.08 6.44 6.21
CA PRO A 8 -30.43 5.33 7.11
C PRO A 8 -29.46 5.18 8.29
N THR A 9 -28.26 5.75 8.21
CA THR A 9 -27.19 5.63 9.23
C THR A 9 -26.37 6.92 9.34
N ILE A 10 -25.73 7.12 10.49
CA ILE A 10 -24.79 8.21 10.80
C ILE A 10 -23.67 7.65 11.70
N GLY A 11 -22.43 8.14 11.60
CA GLY A 11 -21.30 7.68 12.41
C GLY A 11 -21.15 8.37 13.78
N GLU A 12 -21.78 9.54 13.98
CA GLU A 12 -21.84 10.23 15.28
C GLU A 12 -23.28 10.47 15.78
N PRO A 13 -23.51 10.65 17.10
CA PRO A 13 -24.83 10.97 17.63
C PRO A 13 -25.44 12.25 17.02
N ALA A 14 -26.69 12.16 16.58
CA ALA A 14 -27.44 13.32 16.09
C ALA A 14 -27.88 14.24 17.24
N THR A 15 -28.04 15.53 16.96
CA THR A 15 -28.53 16.51 17.93
C THR A 15 -29.88 17.08 17.49
N LEU A 16 -30.92 16.88 18.30
CA LEU A 16 -32.22 17.53 18.10
C LEU A 16 -32.31 18.78 18.98
N THR A 17 -32.40 19.94 18.37
CA THR A 17 -32.65 21.22 19.03
C THR A 17 -34.15 21.55 18.99
N ILE A 18 -34.73 21.78 20.16
CA ILE A 18 -36.11 22.24 20.35
C ILE A 18 -36.07 23.70 20.77
N SER A 19 -36.66 24.58 19.96
CA SER A 19 -36.84 26.00 20.29
C SER A 19 -38.33 26.27 20.56
N ALA A 20 -38.67 26.69 21.78
CA ALA A 20 -40.05 26.82 22.25
C ALA A 20 -40.35 28.21 22.82
N ILE A 21 -41.49 28.79 22.44
CA ILE A 21 -42.14 29.89 23.15
C ILE A 21 -43.39 29.30 23.78
N GLY A 22 -43.54 29.43 25.10
CA GLY A 22 -44.64 28.84 25.85
C GLY A 22 -44.51 29.12 27.34
N ASP A 23 -45.47 28.57 28.08
CA ASP A 23 -45.57 28.57 29.54
C ASP A 23 -44.69 27.42 30.07
N LEU A 24 -43.47 27.74 30.51
CA LEU A 24 -42.36 26.81 30.68
C LEU A 24 -41.41 27.18 31.84
N ASP A 25 -41.78 28.07 32.74
CA ASP A 25 -40.89 28.54 33.82
C ASP A 25 -40.98 27.70 35.11
N LEU A 26 -41.98 26.83 35.25
CA LEU A 26 -42.16 25.94 36.40
C LEU A 26 -41.67 24.51 36.15
N ALA A 27 -41.27 23.82 37.23
CA ALA A 27 -40.90 22.38 37.18
C ALA A 27 -42.02 21.47 36.67
N THR A 28 -43.27 21.93 36.75
CA THR A 28 -44.46 21.23 36.28
C THR A 28 -44.76 21.47 34.80
N GLU A 29 -44.03 22.39 34.15
CA GLU A 29 -44.18 22.77 32.75
C GLU A 29 -43.01 22.21 31.94
N PHE A 30 -43.27 21.18 31.17
CA PHE A 30 -42.24 20.52 30.39
C PHE A 30 -42.81 19.90 29.13
N LEU A 31 -41.93 19.55 28.20
CA LEU A 31 -42.28 18.91 26.94
C LEU A 31 -41.64 17.52 26.86
N ILE A 32 -42.45 16.50 26.62
CA ILE A 32 -41.99 15.15 26.29
C ILE A 32 -41.80 15.08 24.77
N VAL A 33 -40.61 14.67 24.35
CA VAL A 33 -40.23 14.59 22.94
C VAL A 33 -40.31 13.14 22.48
N LYS A 34 -41.12 12.88 21.46
CA LYS A 34 -41.25 11.57 20.81
C LYS A 34 -40.83 11.63 19.35
N LEU A 35 -39.98 10.69 18.94
CA LEU A 35 -39.56 10.46 17.56
C LEU A 35 -40.15 9.11 17.11
N ASP A 36 -40.99 9.12 16.09
CA ASP A 36 -41.75 7.95 15.60
C ASP A 36 -42.45 7.15 16.71
N GLY A 37 -42.94 7.87 17.71
CA GLY A 37 -43.62 7.32 18.88
C GLY A 37 -42.68 6.89 20.02
N VAL A 38 -41.37 6.81 19.80
CA VAL A 38 -40.35 6.51 20.82
C VAL A 38 -40.08 7.76 21.65
N ASN A 39 -40.18 7.65 22.98
CA ASN A 39 -39.79 8.74 23.88
C ASN A 39 -38.26 8.89 23.93
N VAL A 40 -37.75 10.03 23.47
CA VAL A 40 -36.30 10.31 23.41
C VAL A 40 -35.83 11.27 24.49
N GLY A 41 -36.76 11.89 25.25
CA GLY A 41 -36.39 12.76 26.34
C GLY A 41 -37.50 13.69 26.80
N THR A 42 -37.22 14.40 27.89
CA THR A 42 -38.06 15.48 28.41
C THR A 42 -37.22 16.74 28.50
N VAL A 43 -37.75 17.85 28.00
CA VAL A 43 -37.06 19.15 27.99
C VAL A 43 -37.83 20.17 28.82
N PHE A 44 -37.10 21.19 29.31
CA PHE A 44 -37.60 22.28 30.15
C PHE A 44 -38.13 21.88 31.53
N SER A 45 -37.89 20.64 31.99
CA SER A 45 -38.39 20.15 33.29
C SER A 45 -37.61 20.64 34.52
N ALA A 46 -36.44 21.25 34.33
CA ALA A 46 -35.63 21.77 35.42
C ALA A 46 -35.98 23.23 35.73
N LEU A 47 -36.13 23.58 37.02
CA LEU A 47 -36.38 24.97 37.42
C LEU A 47 -35.29 25.89 36.88
N GLY A 48 -35.70 26.96 36.21
CA GLY A 48 -34.80 27.94 35.57
C GLY A 48 -34.22 27.49 34.22
N SER A 49 -34.64 26.35 33.66
CA SER A 49 -34.22 25.91 32.32
C SER A 49 -35.00 26.57 31.18
N ALA A 50 -36.09 27.26 31.50
CA ALA A 50 -36.89 28.05 30.57
C ALA A 50 -37.58 29.19 31.32
N SER A 51 -38.16 30.11 30.55
CA SER A 51 -38.97 31.25 31.01
C SER A 51 -40.28 31.32 30.24
N ASP A 52 -41.27 31.97 30.82
CA ASP A 52 -42.58 32.18 30.18
C ASP A 52 -42.53 33.19 29.05
N CYS A 53 -43.18 32.81 27.95
CA CYS A 53 -43.46 33.63 26.77
C CYS A 53 -42.27 34.52 26.32
N PRO A 54 -41.04 33.99 26.18
CA PRO A 54 -39.87 34.82 25.96
C PRO A 54 -39.86 35.40 24.54
N SER A 55 -39.23 36.56 24.37
CA SER A 55 -39.06 37.18 23.05
C SER A 55 -38.10 36.39 22.15
N ALA A 56 -37.14 35.69 22.74
CA ALA A 56 -36.31 34.68 22.09
C ALA A 56 -36.73 33.30 22.61
N PRO A 57 -36.98 32.29 21.75
CA PRO A 57 -37.42 30.98 22.21
C PRO A 57 -36.47 30.34 23.23
N ASN A 58 -37.02 29.68 24.25
CA ASN A 58 -36.29 28.76 25.10
C ASN A 58 -35.69 27.65 24.22
N ARG A 59 -34.45 27.23 24.47
CA ARG A 59 -33.79 26.15 23.71
C ARG A 59 -33.39 25.00 24.60
N ALA A 60 -33.63 23.79 24.11
CA ALA A 60 -33.13 22.56 24.69
C ALA A 60 -32.61 21.64 23.59
N GLN A 61 -31.62 20.82 23.92
CA GLN A 61 -31.01 19.86 23.02
C GLN A 61 -31.14 18.45 23.58
N LEU A 62 -31.41 17.50 22.69
CA LEU A 62 -31.41 16.07 22.97
C LEU A 62 -30.43 15.37 22.03
N ASN A 63 -29.54 14.57 22.60
CA ASN A 63 -28.63 13.73 21.83
C ASN A 63 -29.31 12.40 21.49
N ILE A 64 -29.28 12.04 20.22
CA ILE A 64 -29.82 10.80 19.69
C ILE A 64 -28.64 9.93 19.31
N SER A 65 -28.45 8.81 20.02
CA SER A 65 -27.36 7.88 19.69
C SER A 65 -27.48 7.37 18.25
N THR A 66 -26.36 7.03 17.62
CA THR A 66 -26.30 6.43 16.26
C THR A 66 -27.24 5.23 16.13
N LYS A 67 -27.26 4.35 17.14
CA LYS A 67 -28.15 3.18 17.21
C LYS A 67 -29.63 3.57 17.23
N THR A 68 -30.00 4.57 18.04
CA THR A 68 -31.39 5.05 18.10
C THR A 68 -31.77 5.72 16.78
N TYR A 69 -30.89 6.52 16.20
CA TYR A 69 -31.12 7.19 14.93
C TYR A 69 -31.38 6.20 13.80
N ALA A 70 -30.52 5.19 13.63
CA ALA A 70 -30.65 4.19 12.57
C ALA A 70 -31.97 3.41 12.65
N ALA A 71 -32.48 3.17 13.87
CA ALA A 71 -33.78 2.54 14.06
C ALA A 71 -34.96 3.46 13.68
N LEU A 72 -34.82 4.78 13.89
CA LEU A 72 -35.85 5.77 13.58
C LEU A 72 -35.86 6.13 12.09
N ALA A 73 -34.71 6.42 11.50
CA ALA A 73 -34.57 6.86 10.11
C ALA A 73 -34.63 5.73 9.06
N ALA A 74 -35.00 4.50 9.47
CA ALA A 74 -34.97 3.33 8.60
C ALA A 74 -35.89 3.45 7.37
N ASP A 75 -36.97 4.22 7.48
CA ASP A 75 -37.89 4.53 6.37
C ASP A 75 -37.57 5.85 5.64
N GLY A 76 -36.43 6.47 5.96
CA GLY A 76 -35.97 7.74 5.40
C GLY A 76 -36.68 8.98 5.96
N ALA A 77 -37.50 8.83 7.02
CA ALA A 77 -38.17 9.92 7.71
C ALA A 77 -38.10 9.76 9.23
N ILE A 78 -38.20 10.88 9.95
CA ILE A 78 -38.39 10.87 11.41
C ILE A 78 -39.51 11.84 11.76
N THR A 79 -40.58 11.32 12.36
CA THR A 79 -41.73 12.13 12.80
C THR A 79 -41.52 12.62 14.23
N VAL A 80 -41.48 13.93 14.40
CA VAL A 80 -41.45 14.60 15.71
C VAL A 80 -42.85 14.85 16.23
N ARG A 81 -43.14 14.34 17.43
CA ARG A 81 -44.33 14.63 18.22
C ARG A 81 -43.93 15.15 19.61
N ILE A 82 -44.62 16.22 20.03
CA ILE A 82 -44.46 16.81 21.36
C ILE A 82 -45.72 16.56 22.17
N GLU A 83 -45.54 16.14 23.42
CA GLU A 83 -46.60 16.06 24.42
C GLU A 83 -46.24 17.01 25.56
N SER A 84 -47.03 18.06 25.72
CA SER A 84 -46.86 19.01 26.82
C SER A 84 -47.40 18.43 28.13
N SER A 85 -46.79 18.81 29.25
CA SER A 85 -47.36 18.53 30.57
C SER A 85 -48.69 19.27 30.76
N ALA A 86 -49.44 18.87 31.79
CA ALA A 86 -50.69 19.55 32.15
C ALA A 86 -50.47 20.98 32.70
N GLY A 87 -49.24 21.33 33.09
CA GLY A 87 -48.89 22.67 33.55
C GLY A 87 -48.83 23.68 32.41
N VAL A 88 -48.38 23.26 31.23
CA VAL A 88 -48.23 24.16 30.07
C VAL A 88 -49.59 24.67 29.61
N ASN A 89 -49.82 25.97 29.75
CA ASN A 89 -51.11 26.59 29.49
C ASN A 89 -51.05 27.64 28.36
N ALA A 90 -51.80 27.38 27.29
CA ALA A 90 -51.89 28.30 26.16
C ALA A 90 -52.54 29.67 26.51
N ALA A 91 -53.28 29.77 27.62
CA ALA A 91 -53.83 31.05 28.07
C ALA A 91 -52.78 31.98 28.68
N GLN A 92 -51.67 31.44 29.20
CA GLN A 92 -50.54 32.21 29.72
C GLN A 92 -49.70 32.78 28.57
N CYS A 93 -49.46 32.00 27.51
CA CYS A 93 -48.73 32.44 26.33
C CYS A 93 -49.56 32.31 25.04
N GLY A 94 -50.19 33.42 24.62
CA GLY A 94 -51.00 33.47 23.39
C GLY A 94 -50.21 33.35 22.07
N ASN A 95 -48.88 33.41 22.12
CA ASN A 95 -47.96 33.34 20.98
C ASN A 95 -47.10 32.07 20.98
N GLY A 96 -47.62 30.97 21.55
CA GLY A 96 -46.89 29.71 21.64
C GLY A 96 -46.34 29.24 20.28
N SER A 97 -45.10 28.78 20.26
CA SER A 97 -44.40 28.35 19.03
C SER A 97 -43.39 27.25 19.30
N LEU A 98 -43.21 26.35 18.33
CA LEU A 98 -42.22 25.28 18.36
C LEU A 98 -41.47 25.23 17.02
N VAL A 99 -40.15 25.21 17.11
CA VAL A 99 -39.24 24.99 15.98
C VAL A 99 -38.31 23.83 16.33
N PHE A 100 -38.14 22.92 15.37
CA PHE A 100 -37.27 21.76 15.50
C PHE A 100 -36.14 21.87 14.49
N GLN A 101 -34.92 21.58 14.94
CA GLN A 101 -33.73 21.51 14.10
C GLN A 101 -33.00 20.21 14.43
N LEU A 102 -32.81 19.35 13.42
CA LEU A 102 -32.05 18.11 13.55
C LEU A 102 -30.69 18.31 12.88
N GLU A 103 -29.64 18.23 13.67
CA GLU A 103 -28.25 18.31 13.22
C GLU A 103 -27.66 16.90 13.14
N LEU A 104 -27.12 16.58 11.97
CA LEU A 104 -26.51 15.29 11.63
C LEU A 104 -25.03 15.55 11.34
N PRO A 105 -24.11 15.28 12.28
CA PRO A 105 -22.70 15.70 12.16
C PRO A 105 -21.99 15.16 10.91
N GLU A 106 -22.35 13.96 10.45
CA GLU A 106 -21.69 13.30 9.31
C GLU A 106 -22.44 13.39 7.98
N LEU A 107 -23.55 14.12 7.89
CA LEU A 107 -24.09 14.46 6.58
C LEU A 107 -23.26 15.50 5.82
N TYR A 108 -22.11 15.91 6.36
CA TYR A 108 -21.22 16.89 5.76
C TYR A 108 -19.76 16.43 5.80
N GLN A 109 -19.48 15.18 5.44
CA GLN A 109 -18.14 14.83 4.97
C GLN A 109 -18.00 15.41 3.56
N ASP A 110 -17.25 16.51 3.48
CA ASP A 110 -16.88 17.25 2.27
C ASP A 110 -15.37 17.50 2.40
N CYS A 111 -14.62 16.41 2.35
CA CYS A 111 -13.20 16.45 2.65
C CYS A 111 -12.40 17.19 1.56
N ASN A 112 -12.91 17.24 0.33
CA ASN A 112 -12.34 18.02 -0.76
C ASN A 112 -12.74 19.52 -0.73
N GLY A 113 -13.67 19.92 0.14
CA GLY A 113 -14.08 21.30 0.39
C GLY A 113 -14.83 21.96 -0.77
N ASN A 114 -15.45 21.18 -1.65
CA ASN A 114 -16.13 21.69 -2.85
C ASN A 114 -17.58 22.13 -2.58
N GLY A 115 -18.07 21.97 -1.35
CA GLY A 115 -19.42 22.29 -0.91
C GLY A 115 -20.45 21.19 -1.17
N ARG A 116 -20.01 20.02 -1.62
CA ARG A 116 -20.80 18.82 -1.91
C ARG A 116 -20.32 17.68 -1.01
N ASN A 117 -21.25 16.89 -0.50
CA ASN A 117 -20.88 15.75 0.33
C ASN A 117 -20.18 14.67 -0.51
N ASP A 118 -19.16 14.03 0.05
CA ASP A 118 -18.34 12.98 -0.54
C ASP A 118 -19.19 11.84 -1.13
N SER A 119 -20.23 11.39 -0.43
CA SER A 119 -21.17 10.36 -0.94
C SER A 119 -21.93 10.80 -2.20
N CYS A 120 -22.21 12.10 -2.34
CA CYS A 120 -22.81 12.65 -3.56
C CYS A 120 -21.77 12.72 -4.68
N ASP A 121 -20.51 13.01 -4.37
CA ASP A 121 -19.41 13.01 -5.32
C ASP A 121 -19.16 11.60 -5.85
N ILE A 122 -19.02 10.60 -4.98
CA ILE A 122 -18.92 9.17 -5.32
C ILE A 122 -20.16 8.73 -6.13
N GLY A 123 -21.35 9.15 -5.71
CA GLY A 123 -22.59 8.82 -6.43
C GLY A 123 -22.67 9.38 -7.86
N VAL A 124 -21.95 10.47 -8.15
CA VAL A 124 -21.83 11.01 -9.52
C VAL A 124 -20.66 10.40 -10.28
N ASN A 125 -19.55 10.16 -9.60
CA ASN A 125 -18.38 9.52 -10.16
C ASN A 125 -17.83 8.45 -9.19
N PRO A 126 -18.23 7.19 -9.37
CA PRO A 126 -17.73 6.09 -8.53
C PRO A 126 -16.21 5.89 -8.63
N ALA A 127 -15.55 6.43 -9.66
CA ALA A 127 -14.09 6.38 -9.78
C ALA A 127 -13.35 7.34 -8.83
N LEU A 128 -14.06 8.08 -7.98
CA LEU A 128 -13.47 8.86 -6.90
C LEU A 128 -13.35 8.07 -5.58
N ASP A 129 -13.77 6.80 -5.57
CA ASP A 129 -13.68 5.85 -4.46
C ASP A 129 -13.31 4.50 -5.08
N CYS A 130 -12.05 4.39 -5.53
CA CYS A 130 -11.62 3.26 -6.36
C CYS A 130 -11.64 1.93 -5.58
N ASN A 131 -11.43 1.99 -4.26
CA ASN A 131 -11.42 0.85 -3.35
C ASN A 131 -12.82 0.56 -2.75
N SER A 132 -13.82 1.38 -3.08
CA SER A 132 -15.22 1.25 -2.67
C SER A 132 -15.41 1.22 -1.15
N ASN A 133 -14.57 1.93 -0.39
CA ASN A 133 -14.65 2.01 1.06
C ASN A 133 -15.58 3.13 1.55
N GLY A 134 -16.11 3.95 0.64
CA GLY A 134 -17.02 5.06 0.93
C GLY A 134 -16.34 6.38 1.28
N VAL A 135 -15.01 6.45 1.20
CA VAL A 135 -14.20 7.66 1.34
C VAL A 135 -13.74 8.09 -0.06
N LEU A 136 -13.60 9.40 -0.29
CA LEU A 136 -13.00 9.85 -1.55
C LEU A 136 -11.49 9.57 -1.53
N ASP A 137 -10.96 9.10 -2.66
CA ASP A 137 -9.51 8.86 -2.84
C ASP A 137 -8.70 10.10 -2.43
N SER A 138 -9.18 11.30 -2.78
CA SER A 138 -8.53 12.59 -2.44
C SER A 138 -8.38 12.84 -0.94
N CYS A 139 -9.10 12.09 -0.11
CA CYS A 139 -9.17 12.24 1.33
C CYS A 139 -8.43 11.12 2.07
N GLU A 140 -7.91 10.15 1.33
CA GLU A 140 -7.08 9.05 1.80
C GLU A 140 -5.58 9.35 1.64
N THR A 141 -5.22 10.33 0.80
CA THR A 141 -3.83 10.75 0.49
C THR A 141 -3.04 11.40 1.64
N GLY A 142 -3.61 11.48 2.86
CA GLY A 142 -3.14 12.36 3.94
C GLY A 142 -2.08 11.81 4.89
N GLY A 143 -1.59 10.58 4.71
CA GLY A 143 -0.50 10.03 5.52
C GLY A 143 -0.66 8.56 5.92
N SER A 144 -1.11 7.73 4.99
CA SER A 144 -1.30 6.31 5.25
C SER A 144 -0.29 5.45 4.51
N VAL A 145 -0.26 4.18 4.92
CA VAL A 145 0.45 3.07 4.28
C VAL A 145 -0.07 2.79 2.86
N GLU A 146 -1.07 3.56 2.41
CA GLU A 146 -1.81 3.36 1.17
C GLU A 146 -1.41 4.33 0.04
N ASP A 147 -0.43 5.24 0.21
CA ASP A 147 0.26 5.97 -0.88
C ASP A 147 1.77 5.96 -0.56
N CYS A 148 2.35 4.78 -0.67
CA CYS A 148 3.74 4.55 -0.24
C CYS A 148 4.76 5.28 -1.12
N ASN A 149 4.44 5.54 -2.38
CA ASN A 149 5.31 6.23 -3.33
C ASN A 149 5.15 7.78 -3.30
N GLY A 150 4.11 8.29 -2.63
CA GLY A 150 3.85 9.71 -2.41
C GLY A 150 3.41 10.46 -3.66
N ASN A 151 2.80 9.78 -4.64
CA ASN A 151 2.38 10.39 -5.90
C ASN A 151 0.99 11.04 -5.82
N GLY A 152 0.28 10.88 -4.70
CA GLY A 152 -1.07 11.42 -4.48
C GLY A 152 -2.20 10.57 -5.03
N LEU A 153 -1.92 9.34 -5.45
CA LEU A 153 -2.88 8.27 -5.73
C LEU A 153 -2.68 7.18 -4.69
N ILE A 154 -3.76 6.58 -4.22
CA ILE A 154 -3.63 5.45 -3.32
C ILE A 154 -3.23 4.19 -4.12
N ASP A 155 -2.38 3.36 -3.53
CA ASP A 155 -1.76 2.19 -4.16
C ASP A 155 -2.82 1.23 -4.73
N THR A 156 -3.92 1.03 -4.00
CA THR A 156 -5.03 0.19 -4.46
C THR A 156 -5.68 0.72 -5.75
N CYS A 157 -5.73 2.03 -5.95
CA CYS A 157 -6.22 2.62 -7.21
C CYS A 157 -5.22 2.39 -8.34
N GLU A 158 -3.93 2.54 -8.06
CA GLU A 158 -2.88 2.34 -9.04
C GLU A 158 -2.89 0.90 -9.55
N ILE A 159 -2.95 -0.07 -8.64
CA ILE A 159 -3.03 -1.51 -8.95
C ILE A 159 -4.30 -1.82 -9.77
N ALA A 160 -5.44 -1.20 -9.44
CA ALA A 160 -6.68 -1.40 -10.18
C ALA A 160 -6.57 -0.94 -11.66
N VAL A 161 -5.78 0.10 -11.92
CA VAL A 161 -5.53 0.62 -13.28
C VAL A 161 -4.41 -0.14 -13.98
N ALA A 162 -3.36 -0.52 -13.25
CA ALA A 162 -2.18 -1.21 -13.73
C ALA A 162 -1.84 -2.39 -12.80
N PRO A 163 -2.47 -3.56 -12.99
CA PRO A 163 -2.22 -4.74 -12.15
C PRO A 163 -0.78 -5.26 -12.19
N THR A 164 0.02 -4.83 -13.17
CA THR A 164 1.44 -5.16 -13.26
C THR A 164 2.29 -4.43 -12.23
N LEU A 165 1.71 -3.47 -11.49
CA LEU A 165 2.37 -2.80 -10.37
C LEU A 165 2.32 -3.64 -9.09
N ASP A 166 1.54 -4.73 -9.05
CA ASP A 166 1.43 -5.69 -7.95
C ASP A 166 1.50 -7.08 -8.58
N CYS A 167 2.68 -7.41 -9.08
CA CYS A 167 2.87 -8.56 -9.95
C CYS A 167 2.78 -9.90 -9.20
N ASP A 168 3.01 -9.90 -7.88
CA ASP A 168 2.88 -11.07 -7.02
C ASP A 168 1.52 -11.17 -6.30
N GLY A 169 0.69 -10.12 -6.38
CA GLY A 169 -0.66 -10.08 -5.81
C GLY A 169 -0.67 -9.87 -4.29
N SER A 170 0.36 -9.25 -3.73
CA SER A 170 0.47 -8.89 -2.31
C SER A 170 -0.55 -7.82 -1.90
N GLY A 171 -1.00 -7.01 -2.86
CA GLY A 171 -1.83 -5.81 -2.62
C GLY A 171 -1.03 -4.55 -2.30
N LEU A 172 0.31 -4.62 -2.33
CA LEU A 172 1.21 -3.47 -2.32
C LEU A 172 1.80 -3.29 -3.72
N ILE A 173 2.24 -2.08 -4.05
CA ILE A 173 2.96 -1.86 -5.30
C ILE A 173 4.40 -2.36 -5.15
N ASP A 174 4.92 -3.06 -6.16
CA ASP A 174 6.28 -3.58 -6.25
C ASP A 174 7.34 -2.56 -5.81
N THR A 175 7.24 -1.31 -6.29
CA THR A 175 8.18 -0.23 -5.95
C THR A 175 8.26 0.06 -4.45
N CYS A 176 7.17 -0.16 -3.72
CA CYS A 176 7.12 0.05 -2.28
C CYS A 176 7.62 -1.16 -1.50
N GLU A 177 7.41 -2.36 -2.03
CA GLU A 177 8.05 -3.58 -1.53
C GLU A 177 9.57 -3.48 -1.65
N ILE A 178 10.08 -3.06 -2.81
CA ILE A 178 11.51 -2.82 -3.06
C ILE A 178 12.04 -1.69 -2.16
N ALA A 179 11.28 -0.61 -1.96
CA ALA A 179 11.69 0.46 -1.05
C ALA A 179 11.77 0.00 0.41
N ALA A 180 10.92 -0.96 0.81
CA ALA A 180 10.94 -1.55 2.15
C ALA A 180 12.05 -2.60 2.32
N ASP A 181 12.30 -3.40 1.28
CA ASP A 181 13.36 -4.40 1.22
C ASP A 181 14.05 -4.41 -0.15
N PRO A 182 15.17 -3.67 -0.31
CA PRO A 182 15.91 -3.63 -1.56
C PRO A 182 16.51 -4.97 -2.00
N ALA A 183 16.51 -6.00 -1.14
CA ALA A 183 16.95 -7.33 -1.50
C ALA A 183 15.95 -8.08 -2.41
N LEU A 184 14.74 -7.54 -2.59
CA LEU A 184 13.70 -8.09 -3.48
C LEU A 184 13.86 -7.67 -4.96
N ASP A 185 14.83 -6.80 -5.26
CA ASP A 185 15.20 -6.36 -6.61
C ASP A 185 16.73 -6.38 -6.70
N CYS A 186 17.29 -7.58 -6.70
CA CYS A 186 18.73 -7.79 -6.57
C CYS A 186 19.50 -7.30 -7.82
N ASN A 187 18.84 -7.27 -8.99
CA ASN A 187 19.40 -6.75 -10.24
C ASN A 187 19.15 -5.24 -10.44
N VAL A 188 18.40 -4.59 -9.53
CA VAL A 188 18.11 -3.15 -9.47
C VAL A 188 17.43 -2.63 -10.75
N ASN A 189 16.55 -3.43 -11.35
CA ASN A 189 15.81 -3.07 -12.55
C ASN A 189 14.44 -2.41 -12.25
N GLY A 190 14.02 -2.39 -10.97
CA GLY A 190 12.76 -1.83 -10.49
C GLY A 190 11.57 -2.79 -10.54
N VAL A 191 11.81 -4.08 -10.78
CA VAL A 191 10.83 -5.18 -10.78
C VAL A 191 11.23 -6.16 -9.68
N LEU A 192 10.25 -6.73 -8.98
CA LEU A 192 10.53 -7.76 -7.98
C LEU A 192 11.15 -9.00 -8.64
N ASP A 193 12.13 -9.61 -7.99
CA ASP A 193 12.80 -10.84 -8.45
C ASP A 193 11.77 -11.96 -8.73
N SER A 194 10.75 -12.08 -7.87
CA SER A 194 9.64 -13.03 -8.04
C SER A 194 8.89 -12.84 -9.36
N CYS A 195 8.80 -11.60 -9.83
CA CYS A 195 8.08 -11.22 -11.03
C CYS A 195 8.93 -11.32 -12.28
N ASP A 196 10.22 -11.00 -12.18
CA ASP A 196 11.22 -11.29 -13.19
C ASP A 196 11.22 -12.79 -13.55
N LEU A 197 11.22 -13.65 -12.53
CA LEU A 197 11.15 -15.10 -12.70
C LEU A 197 9.80 -15.55 -13.31
N SER A 198 8.69 -14.92 -12.95
CA SER A 198 7.37 -15.28 -13.50
C SER A 198 7.23 -14.99 -15.01
N GLY A 199 7.92 -13.96 -15.52
CA GLY A 199 7.79 -13.46 -16.89
C GLY A 199 8.92 -13.89 -17.83
N SER A 200 10.13 -14.11 -17.30
CA SER A 200 11.36 -14.32 -18.10
C SER A 200 12.32 -15.37 -17.52
N SER A 201 11.84 -16.30 -16.69
CA SER A 201 12.69 -17.27 -15.96
C SER A 201 13.76 -17.96 -16.81
N ALA A 202 13.48 -18.49 -18.02
CA ALA A 202 14.50 -19.21 -18.79
C ALA A 202 15.72 -18.36 -19.25
N THR A 203 15.65 -17.03 -19.21
CA THR A 203 16.77 -16.13 -19.55
C THR A 203 17.40 -15.45 -18.35
N LEU A 204 16.76 -15.53 -17.19
CA LEU A 204 17.19 -14.91 -15.95
C LEU A 204 17.54 -15.94 -14.86
N ASP A 205 17.14 -17.19 -15.04
CA ASP A 205 17.29 -18.35 -14.15
C ASP A 205 17.53 -19.56 -15.07
N CYS A 206 18.74 -19.63 -15.62
CA CYS A 206 19.07 -20.56 -16.69
C CYS A 206 19.11 -22.01 -16.20
N ASP A 207 19.46 -22.21 -14.92
CA ASP A 207 19.64 -23.51 -14.29
C ASP A 207 18.39 -23.98 -13.54
N GLY A 208 17.40 -23.10 -13.37
CA GLY A 208 16.07 -23.40 -12.88
C GLY A 208 16.02 -23.60 -11.36
N ASP A 209 16.97 -23.02 -10.63
CA ASP A 209 17.04 -23.12 -9.17
C ASP A 209 16.11 -22.11 -8.46
N GLY A 210 15.57 -21.15 -9.21
CA GLY A 210 14.62 -20.14 -8.76
C GLY A 210 15.28 -18.89 -8.17
N LEU A 211 16.59 -18.71 -8.39
CA LEU A 211 17.32 -17.46 -8.19
C LEU A 211 17.62 -16.82 -9.55
N ILE A 212 17.81 -15.51 -9.55
CA ILE A 212 18.22 -14.82 -10.77
C ILE A 212 19.74 -14.95 -10.91
N ASP A 213 20.21 -15.41 -12.08
CA ASP A 213 21.61 -15.64 -12.43
C ASP A 213 22.50 -14.43 -12.04
N THR A 214 22.07 -13.20 -12.37
CA THR A 214 22.82 -11.98 -12.06
C THR A 214 22.99 -11.73 -10.55
N CYS A 215 22.06 -12.23 -9.75
CA CYS A 215 22.07 -12.07 -8.31
C CYS A 215 22.89 -13.16 -7.63
N GLU A 216 22.93 -14.35 -8.20
CA GLU A 216 23.89 -15.39 -7.83
C GLU A 216 25.32 -14.93 -8.11
N ILE A 217 25.59 -14.37 -9.29
CA ILE A 217 26.91 -13.79 -9.63
C ILE A 217 27.28 -12.65 -8.68
N ALA A 218 26.31 -11.81 -8.30
CA ALA A 218 26.56 -10.74 -7.34
C ALA A 218 26.91 -11.29 -5.94
N ALA A 219 26.31 -12.42 -5.54
CA ALA A 219 26.59 -13.10 -4.27
C ALA A 219 27.91 -13.87 -4.29
N ASP A 220 28.22 -14.53 -5.41
CA ASP A 220 29.46 -15.25 -5.67
C ASP A 220 29.99 -14.97 -7.09
N PRO A 221 30.90 -13.98 -7.24
CA PRO A 221 31.50 -13.65 -8.54
C PRO A 221 32.34 -14.78 -9.14
N ALA A 222 32.63 -15.86 -8.40
CA ALA A 222 33.33 -17.01 -8.96
C ALA A 222 32.45 -17.86 -9.88
N LEU A 223 31.12 -17.63 -9.88
CA LEU A 223 30.17 -18.31 -10.76
C LEU A 223 30.15 -17.75 -12.20
N ASP A 224 30.83 -16.63 -12.46
CA ASP A 224 31.03 -16.06 -13.80
C ASP A 224 32.53 -15.77 -13.98
N CYS A 225 33.31 -16.83 -14.19
CA CYS A 225 34.77 -16.71 -14.20
C CYS A 225 35.27 -15.85 -15.37
N ASN A 226 34.50 -15.80 -16.46
CA ASN A 226 34.87 -15.16 -17.72
C ASN A 226 34.30 -13.74 -17.84
N LEU A 227 33.51 -13.31 -16.84
CA LEU A 227 32.92 -11.99 -16.68
C LEU A 227 32.02 -11.59 -17.86
N ASN A 228 31.34 -12.57 -18.46
CA ASN A 228 30.41 -12.33 -19.58
C ASN A 228 28.98 -12.00 -19.11
N GLY A 229 28.71 -12.13 -17.81
CA GLY A 229 27.41 -11.87 -17.17
C GLY A 229 26.45 -13.05 -17.14
N ALA A 230 26.87 -14.25 -17.53
CA ALA A 230 26.14 -15.50 -17.40
C ALA A 230 26.86 -16.45 -16.42
N LEU A 231 26.12 -17.34 -15.76
CA LEU A 231 26.76 -18.36 -14.92
C LEU A 231 27.57 -19.32 -15.79
N ASP A 232 28.67 -19.83 -15.24
CA ASP A 232 29.49 -20.85 -15.89
C ASP A 232 28.63 -22.10 -16.24
N SER A 233 27.64 -22.43 -15.40
CA SER A 233 26.65 -23.49 -15.65
C SER A 233 25.76 -23.19 -16.88
N CYS A 234 25.34 -21.93 -17.04
CA CYS A 234 24.60 -21.47 -18.21
C CYS A 234 25.45 -21.58 -19.48
N ASP A 235 26.70 -21.15 -19.41
CA ASP A 235 27.64 -21.20 -20.53
C ASP A 235 27.87 -22.64 -20.99
N LEU A 236 28.04 -23.58 -20.06
CA LEU A 236 28.13 -25.02 -20.36
C LEU A 236 26.87 -25.53 -21.06
N SER A 237 25.69 -25.17 -20.54
CA SER A 237 24.41 -25.53 -21.17
C SER A 237 24.24 -24.93 -22.58
N GLY A 238 24.83 -23.75 -22.80
CA GLY A 238 24.90 -23.03 -24.07
C GLY A 238 25.91 -23.61 -25.07
N GLY A 239 26.69 -24.62 -24.67
CA GLY A 239 27.67 -25.31 -25.51
C GLY A 239 29.07 -24.71 -25.47
N ALA A 240 29.43 -24.01 -24.40
CA ALA A 240 30.82 -23.68 -24.11
C ALA A 240 31.68 -24.96 -23.94
N GLN A 241 32.99 -24.81 -23.99
CA GLN A 241 33.91 -25.95 -23.98
C GLN A 241 34.10 -26.49 -22.56
N ASP A 242 33.92 -27.80 -22.44
CA ASP A 242 34.22 -28.66 -21.29
C ASP A 242 34.75 -29.97 -21.89
N LYS A 243 36.07 -30.02 -22.16
CA LYS A 243 36.69 -31.10 -22.94
C LYS A 243 36.93 -32.36 -22.12
N ASP A 244 37.22 -32.21 -20.84
CA ASP A 244 37.49 -33.29 -19.90
C ASP A 244 36.24 -33.74 -19.11
N ALA A 245 35.12 -33.01 -19.26
CA ALA A 245 33.79 -33.34 -18.75
C ALA A 245 33.70 -33.33 -17.22
N ASP A 246 34.39 -32.39 -16.58
CA ASP A 246 34.40 -32.19 -15.13
C ASP A 246 33.31 -31.19 -14.65
N ALA A 247 32.56 -30.60 -15.59
CA ALA A 247 31.55 -29.57 -15.40
C ALA A 247 32.10 -28.20 -14.95
N ARG A 248 33.37 -27.92 -15.26
CA ARG A 248 33.95 -26.58 -15.26
C ARG A 248 34.18 -26.13 -16.71
N LEU A 249 34.20 -24.82 -16.93
CA LEU A 249 34.53 -24.31 -18.25
C LEU A 249 36.05 -24.40 -18.45
N ASP A 250 36.47 -24.98 -19.58
CA ASP A 250 37.86 -24.96 -20.04
C ASP A 250 38.47 -23.55 -19.95
N ALA A 251 37.66 -22.53 -20.27
CA ALA A 251 38.08 -21.13 -20.24
C ALA A 251 38.45 -20.65 -18.83
N CYS A 252 37.73 -21.11 -17.80
CA CYS A 252 38.02 -20.79 -16.39
C CYS A 252 39.32 -21.45 -15.93
N GLU A 253 39.50 -22.72 -16.27
CA GLU A 253 40.66 -23.52 -15.88
C GLU A 253 41.93 -22.99 -16.53
N VAL A 254 41.86 -22.72 -17.83
CA VAL A 254 42.94 -22.09 -18.60
C VAL A 254 43.26 -20.70 -18.06
N ALA A 255 42.26 -19.88 -17.70
CA ALA A 255 42.48 -18.57 -17.09
C ALA A 255 43.14 -18.67 -15.70
N ARG A 256 42.91 -19.78 -14.98
CA ARG A 256 43.58 -20.08 -13.72
C ARG A 256 45.02 -20.57 -13.92
N GLY A 257 45.29 -21.25 -15.03
CA GLY A 257 46.61 -21.73 -15.42
C GLY A 257 46.72 -23.25 -15.53
N ASP A 258 45.60 -23.96 -15.53
CA ASP A 258 45.53 -25.39 -15.88
C ASP A 258 45.24 -25.46 -17.38
N PHE A 259 46.30 -25.70 -18.16
CA PHE A 259 46.27 -25.63 -19.62
C PHE A 259 46.05 -27.00 -20.26
N ASP A 260 46.37 -28.10 -19.57
CA ASP A 260 46.05 -29.46 -20.03
C ASP A 260 44.79 -30.08 -19.43
N LEU A 261 44.07 -29.34 -18.58
CA LEU A 261 42.78 -29.73 -17.98
C LEU A 261 42.96 -31.03 -17.18
N ASP A 262 43.93 -31.01 -16.26
CA ASP A 262 44.26 -32.15 -15.40
C ASP A 262 43.90 -31.94 -13.92
N ASP A 263 43.07 -30.92 -13.65
CA ASP A 263 42.62 -30.48 -12.34
C ASP A 263 43.77 -29.95 -11.46
N ALA A 264 44.87 -29.49 -12.06
CA ALA A 264 46.00 -28.95 -11.34
C ALA A 264 46.80 -27.90 -12.14
N VAL A 265 47.33 -26.91 -11.41
CA VAL A 265 48.40 -26.05 -11.94
C VAL A 265 49.74 -26.66 -11.54
N GLY A 266 50.44 -27.25 -12.50
CA GLY A 266 51.61 -28.06 -12.28
C GLY A 266 52.72 -27.91 -13.32
N ALA A 267 53.57 -28.95 -13.37
CA ALA A 267 54.76 -28.94 -14.22
C ALA A 267 54.42 -29.07 -15.70
N ALA A 268 53.28 -29.68 -16.04
CA ALA A 268 52.80 -29.75 -17.41
C ALA A 268 52.37 -28.36 -17.90
N ASP A 269 51.61 -27.62 -17.11
CA ASP A 269 51.21 -26.23 -17.41
C ASP A 269 52.38 -25.29 -17.51
N LEU A 270 53.35 -25.43 -16.60
CA LEU A 270 54.58 -24.66 -16.65
C LEU A 270 55.34 -24.91 -17.96
N ALA A 271 55.40 -26.17 -18.42
CA ALA A 271 56.04 -26.48 -19.69
C ALA A 271 55.28 -25.80 -20.86
N GLN A 272 53.95 -25.86 -20.86
CA GLN A 272 53.11 -25.20 -21.87
C GLN A 272 53.28 -23.67 -21.86
N LEU A 273 53.33 -23.03 -20.69
CA LEU A 273 53.59 -21.59 -20.56
C LEU A 273 54.95 -21.22 -21.16
N LEU A 274 55.99 -22.00 -20.84
CA LEU A 274 57.35 -21.77 -21.31
C LEU A 274 57.52 -22.02 -22.81
N ASP A 275 56.74 -22.95 -23.38
CA ASP A 275 56.71 -23.19 -24.83
C ASP A 275 56.18 -21.97 -25.61
N LEU A 276 55.33 -21.15 -24.97
CA LEU A 276 54.78 -19.92 -25.54
C LEU A 276 55.53 -18.65 -25.08
N TRP A 277 56.70 -18.79 -24.46
CA TRP A 277 57.41 -17.66 -23.85
C TRP A 277 57.71 -16.52 -24.83
N GLY A 278 57.34 -15.29 -24.44
CA GLY A 278 57.51 -14.09 -25.24
C GLY A 278 56.56 -13.96 -26.42
N LEU A 279 55.60 -14.88 -26.58
CA LEU A 279 54.56 -14.78 -27.61
C LEU A 279 53.66 -13.57 -27.33
N GLN A 280 53.38 -12.81 -28.39
CA GLN A 280 52.47 -11.66 -28.36
C GLN A 280 51.07 -12.12 -28.74
N ASN A 281 50.05 -11.69 -27.98
CA ASN A 281 48.65 -12.09 -28.13
C ASN A 281 48.49 -13.62 -28.24
N PRO A 282 48.96 -14.37 -27.24
CA PRO A 282 48.87 -15.83 -27.26
C PRO A 282 47.40 -16.28 -27.17
N PRO A 283 47.08 -17.51 -27.59
CA PRO A 283 45.73 -18.06 -27.42
C PRO A 283 45.37 -18.38 -25.95
N TYR A 284 46.38 -18.60 -25.11
CA TYR A 284 46.27 -18.82 -23.65
C TYR A 284 47.63 -18.53 -22.99
N GLY A 285 47.69 -18.49 -21.65
CA GLY A 285 48.94 -18.33 -20.90
C GLY A 285 49.39 -16.88 -20.65
N ASP A 286 48.71 -15.89 -21.22
CA ASP A 286 48.78 -14.49 -20.78
C ASP A 286 47.82 -14.31 -19.60
N LEU A 287 48.30 -14.63 -18.39
CA LEU A 287 47.50 -14.70 -17.18
C LEU A 287 47.22 -13.31 -16.58
N ASN A 288 48.07 -12.33 -16.89
CA ASN A 288 47.88 -10.94 -16.44
C ASN A 288 47.14 -10.05 -17.46
N GLY A 289 46.96 -10.53 -18.69
CA GLY A 289 46.24 -9.85 -19.77
C GLY A 289 47.00 -8.68 -20.39
N ASP A 290 48.33 -8.63 -20.28
CA ASP A 290 49.16 -7.53 -20.81
C ASP A 290 49.55 -7.71 -22.28
N GLY A 291 49.15 -8.81 -22.90
CA GLY A 291 49.35 -9.15 -24.30
C GLY A 291 50.65 -9.90 -24.58
N VAL A 292 51.47 -10.24 -23.56
CA VAL A 292 52.73 -10.97 -23.75
C VAL A 292 53.01 -11.98 -22.63
N ILE A 293 53.35 -13.21 -23.00
CA ILE A 293 53.80 -14.19 -22.01
C ILE A 293 55.19 -13.84 -21.51
N SER A 294 55.27 -13.53 -20.22
CA SER A 294 56.47 -13.04 -19.56
C SER A 294 56.66 -13.61 -18.16
N ALA A 295 57.65 -13.06 -17.44
CA ALA A 295 57.89 -13.43 -16.04
C ALA A 295 56.73 -13.05 -15.11
N ALA A 296 55.86 -12.11 -15.51
CA ALA A 296 54.67 -11.77 -14.75
C ALA A 296 53.66 -12.93 -14.75
N ASP A 297 53.40 -13.54 -15.91
CA ASP A 297 52.50 -14.69 -16.05
C ASP A 297 53.06 -15.91 -15.33
N LEU A 298 54.36 -16.15 -15.44
CA LEU A 298 55.02 -17.21 -14.69
C LEU A 298 54.86 -17.03 -13.18
N ALA A 299 54.96 -15.80 -12.68
CA ALA A 299 54.75 -15.54 -11.26
C ALA A 299 53.30 -15.86 -10.85
N MET A 300 52.32 -15.53 -11.68
CA MET A 300 50.91 -15.86 -11.44
C MET A 300 50.63 -17.36 -11.49
N LEU A 301 51.21 -18.07 -12.46
CA LEU A 301 51.09 -19.53 -12.56
C LEU A 301 51.65 -20.21 -11.30
N LEU A 302 52.84 -19.79 -10.86
CA LEU A 302 53.49 -20.36 -9.68
C LEU A 302 52.78 -20.00 -8.38
N ASP A 303 52.10 -18.85 -8.30
CA ASP A 303 51.29 -18.45 -7.14
C ASP A 303 50.06 -19.37 -6.96
N ARG A 304 49.59 -19.95 -8.06
CA ARG A 304 48.41 -20.84 -8.12
C ARG A 304 48.76 -22.32 -8.13
N TRP A 305 50.02 -22.67 -7.90
CA TRP A 305 50.53 -24.04 -8.00
C TRP A 305 49.82 -25.03 -7.08
N GLY A 306 49.39 -26.17 -7.64
CA GLY A 306 48.72 -27.24 -6.93
C GLY A 306 47.37 -27.64 -7.55
N PRO A 307 46.66 -28.56 -6.91
CA PRO A 307 45.38 -29.04 -7.43
C PRO A 307 44.26 -28.00 -7.31
N LEU A 308 43.30 -28.07 -8.23
CA LEU A 308 42.08 -27.27 -8.31
C LEU A 308 40.93 -28.00 -7.58
N TYR A 309 40.98 -28.02 -6.25
CA TYR A 309 39.88 -28.55 -5.41
C TYR A 309 38.87 -27.48 -5.04
#